data_AF-A0A961K5D6-F1
#
_entry.id   AF-A0A961K5D6-F1
#
_cell.length_a   1.000
_cell.length_b   1.000
_cell.length_c   1.000
_cell.angle_alpha   90.00
_cell.angle_beta   90.00
_cell.angle_gamma   90.00
#
_symmetry.space_group_name_H-M   'P 1'
#
loop_
_entity.id
_entity.type
_entity.pdbx_description
1 polymer ?
#
loop_
_entity_poly.entity_id
_entity_poly.type
_entity_poly.pdbx_seq_one_letter_code
_entity_poly.pdbx_strand_id
1 'polypeptide(L)'
;MTEISPMTPWKRFLALPIDSRPKTLLVAFLVSAVCALAVTGATVILRPIQAANRAAEQQVRLEALISAIPGMSEVLASAEGGALSTVVVDLTKAAASDIAPVDLPTALEDPANWTGLTTEQDLASIGTRPDLAQVFFLRTGDEISLAVLPIYGVGHGGVIEAMIALRGDMNTVAGLTVTAQVETPGLGARIEEPAWQASFAGKSLRDD
;
A
#
# COMPACT_ATOMS: atom_id res chain seq x y z
N MET A 1 76.31 -5.63 7.04
CA MET A 1 74.99 -6.19 7.41
C MET A 1 73.99 -5.05 7.40
N THR A 2 73.34 -4.81 6.27
CA THR A 2 72.33 -3.77 6.11
C THR A 2 70.97 -4.40 6.39
N GLU A 3 70.43 -4.16 7.57
CA GLU A 3 69.07 -4.58 7.92
C GLU A 3 68.05 -3.75 7.15
N ILE A 4 67.58 -4.29 6.03
CA ILE A 4 66.37 -3.81 5.37
C ILE A 4 65.21 -4.34 6.19
N SER A 5 64.77 -3.58 7.19
CA SER A 5 63.50 -3.87 7.86
C SER A 5 62.38 -3.81 6.82
N PRO A 6 61.66 -4.92 6.53
CA PRO A 6 60.49 -4.86 5.68
C PRO A 6 59.39 -4.19 6.49
N MET A 7 59.31 -2.85 6.42
CA MET A 7 58.10 -2.17 6.86
C MET A 7 56.97 -2.74 6.00
N THR A 8 56.10 -3.52 6.64
CA THR A 8 54.92 -4.11 6.04
C THR A 8 54.16 -3.01 5.29
N PRO A 9 53.58 -3.29 4.11
CA PRO A 9 52.89 -2.29 3.29
C PRO A 9 51.87 -1.47 4.09
N TRP A 10 51.25 -2.09 5.10
CA TRP A 10 50.36 -1.45 6.06
C TRP A 10 51.02 -0.36 6.91
N LYS A 11 52.22 -0.58 7.44
CA LYS A 11 52.96 0.41 8.23
C LYS A 11 53.42 1.60 7.37
N ARG A 12 53.82 1.35 6.12
CA ARG A 12 54.15 2.40 5.14
C ARG A 12 52.93 3.26 4.78
N PHE A 13 51.76 2.64 4.63
CA PHE A 13 50.51 3.35 4.37
C PHE A 13 50.08 4.23 5.55
N LEU A 14 50.13 3.70 6.78
CA LEU A 14 49.79 4.46 7.98
C LEU A 14 50.71 5.66 8.20
N ALA A 15 52.00 5.54 7.85
CA ALA A 15 52.99 6.60 7.98
C ALA A 15 52.85 7.76 6.96
N LEU A 16 52.02 7.64 5.93
CA LEU A 16 51.81 8.73 4.95
C LEU A 16 51.10 9.94 5.61
N PRO A 17 51.42 11.18 5.19
CA PRO A 17 50.69 12.38 5.61
C PRO A 17 49.20 12.28 5.32
N ILE A 18 48.37 12.89 6.16
CA ILE A 18 46.91 12.78 6.04
C ILE A 18 46.37 13.41 4.74
N ASP A 19 47.05 14.45 4.23
CA ASP A 19 46.72 15.15 2.98
C ASP A 19 47.28 14.48 1.71
N SER A 20 47.88 13.29 1.84
CA SER A 20 48.42 12.59 0.68
C SER A 20 47.28 12.01 -0.17
N ARG A 21 47.22 12.43 -1.45
CA ARG A 21 46.26 11.96 -2.45
C ARG A 21 46.02 10.43 -2.45
N PRO A 22 47.05 9.55 -2.41
CA PRO A 22 46.80 8.10 -2.39
C PRO A 22 46.16 7.61 -1.09
N LYS A 23 46.47 8.24 0.06
CA LYS A 23 45.86 7.88 1.35
C LYS A 23 44.40 8.30 1.40
N THR A 24 44.08 9.50 0.92
CA THR A 24 42.69 9.98 0.83
C THR A 24 41.84 9.07 -0.05
N LEU A 25 42.33 8.70 -1.24
CA LEU A 25 41.60 7.82 -2.17
C LEU A 25 41.36 6.42 -1.56
N LEU A 26 42.38 5.84 -0.91
CA LEU A 26 42.24 4.51 -0.32
C LEU A 26 41.32 4.51 0.90
N VAL A 27 41.38 5.54 1.76
CA VAL A 27 40.46 5.68 2.89
C VAL A 27 39.02 5.88 2.40
N ALA A 28 38.80 6.75 1.41
CA ALA A 28 37.48 6.96 0.83
C ALA A 28 36.89 5.66 0.24
N PHE A 29 37.72 4.87 -0.46
CA PHE A 29 37.33 3.57 -0.98
C PHE A 29 37.00 2.55 0.13
N LEU A 30 37.81 2.48 1.19
CA LEU A 30 37.55 1.56 2.30
C LEU A 30 36.27 1.93 3.05
N VAL A 31 36.07 3.22 3.33
CA VAL A 31 34.86 3.70 3.99
C VAL A 31 33.63 3.42 3.12
N SER A 32 33.69 3.70 1.81
CA SER A 32 32.56 3.43 0.92
C SER A 32 32.27 1.93 0.82
N ALA A 33 33.29 1.08 0.74
CA ALA A 33 33.14 -0.37 0.70
C ALA A 33 32.50 -0.92 1.98
N VAL A 34 32.93 -0.44 3.16
CA VAL A 34 32.36 -0.86 4.45
C VAL A 34 30.91 -0.38 4.57
N CYS A 35 30.62 0.88 4.21
CA CYS A 35 29.24 1.40 4.21
C CYS A 35 28.34 0.60 3.26
N ALA A 36 28.81 0.30 2.04
CA ALA A 36 28.06 -0.50 1.07
C ALA A 36 27.75 -1.90 1.61
N LEU A 37 28.75 -2.59 2.16
CA LEU A 37 28.55 -3.91 2.77
C LEU A 37 27.55 -3.88 3.94
N ALA A 38 27.64 -2.86 4.81
CA ALA A 38 26.73 -2.70 5.93
C ALA A 38 25.28 -2.45 5.46
N VAL A 39 25.08 -1.55 4.50
CA VAL A 39 23.75 -1.23 3.96
C VAL A 39 23.16 -2.44 3.22
N THR A 40 23.92 -3.09 2.36
CA THR A 40 23.46 -4.30 1.65
C THR A 40 23.15 -5.44 2.62
N GLY A 41 24.00 -5.66 3.64
CA GLY A 41 23.77 -6.67 4.68
C GLY A 41 22.48 -6.41 5.47
N ALA A 42 22.30 -5.18 5.97
CA ALA A 42 21.07 -4.78 6.66
C ALA A 42 19.85 -4.98 5.75
N THR A 43 19.95 -4.59 4.49
CA THR A 43 18.84 -4.71 3.53
C THR A 43 18.42 -6.17 3.32
N VAL A 44 19.37 -7.09 3.13
CA VAL A 44 19.04 -8.51 2.88
C VAL A 44 18.46 -9.18 4.13
N ILE A 45 18.97 -8.85 5.33
CA ILE A 45 18.52 -9.44 6.59
C ILE A 45 17.15 -8.88 7.01
N LEU A 46 16.92 -7.58 6.85
CA LEU A 46 15.68 -6.94 7.32
C LEU A 46 14.51 -7.12 6.35
N ARG A 47 14.75 -7.25 5.04
CA ARG A 47 13.66 -7.44 4.05
C ARG A 47 12.64 -8.53 4.43
N PRO A 48 13.04 -9.78 4.79
CA PRO A 48 12.06 -10.81 5.15
C PRO A 48 11.28 -10.48 6.44
N ILE A 49 11.93 -9.89 7.44
CA ILE A 49 11.28 -9.48 8.69
C ILE A 49 10.28 -8.35 8.44
N GLN A 50 10.66 -7.37 7.62
CA GLN A 50 9.78 -6.30 7.19
C GLN A 50 8.59 -6.83 6.40
N ALA A 51 8.79 -7.82 5.52
CA ALA A 51 7.71 -8.45 4.77
C ALA A 51 6.72 -9.19 5.70
N ALA A 52 7.22 -9.95 6.68
CA ALA A 52 6.37 -10.66 7.64
C ALA A 52 5.57 -9.71 8.55
N ASN A 53 6.22 -8.67 9.08
CA ASN A 53 5.54 -7.68 9.92
C ASN A 53 4.49 -6.88 9.14
N ARG A 54 4.78 -6.52 7.87
CA ARG A 54 3.80 -5.85 7.01
C ARG A 54 2.59 -6.73 6.72
N ALA A 55 2.79 -8.04 6.50
CA ALA A 55 1.67 -8.96 6.29
C ALA A 55 0.75 -9.04 7.53
N ALA A 56 1.34 -9.08 8.72
CA ALA A 56 0.57 -9.05 9.98
C ALA A 56 -0.14 -7.70 10.19
N GLU A 57 0.54 -6.59 9.92
CA GLU A 57 -0.05 -5.26 10.02
C GLU A 57 -1.18 -5.04 9.00
N GLN A 58 -1.04 -5.57 7.78
CA GLN A 58 -2.10 -5.58 6.80
C GLN A 58 -3.33 -6.33 7.32
N GLN A 59 -3.17 -7.51 7.92
CA GLN A 59 -4.31 -8.25 8.49
C GLN A 59 -5.05 -7.45 9.57
N VAL A 60 -4.32 -6.83 10.50
CA VAL A 60 -4.92 -6.01 11.57
C VAL A 60 -5.60 -4.77 11.00
N ARG A 61 -4.96 -4.09 10.04
CA ARG A 61 -5.55 -2.92 9.37
C ARG A 61 -6.81 -3.30 8.61
N LEU A 62 -6.85 -4.49 8.01
CA LEU A 62 -8.00 -4.94 7.25
C LEU A 62 -9.16 -5.36 8.13
N GLU A 63 -8.89 -6.05 9.23
CA GLU A 63 -9.91 -6.33 10.25
C GLU A 63 -10.49 -5.02 10.80
N ALA A 64 -9.65 -4.02 11.06
CA ALA A 64 -10.10 -2.70 11.50
C ALA A 64 -10.96 -1.97 10.44
N LEU A 65 -10.57 -2.02 9.16
CA LEU A 65 -11.33 -1.41 8.07
C LEU A 65 -12.69 -2.08 7.88
N ILE A 66 -12.75 -3.40 8.01
CA ILE A 66 -14.00 -4.14 7.87
C ILE A 66 -14.86 -3.93 9.11
N SER A 67 -14.28 -3.92 10.31
CA SER A 67 -14.99 -3.56 11.55
C SER A 67 -15.50 -2.11 11.57
N ALA A 68 -14.88 -1.21 10.80
CA ALA A 68 -15.35 0.18 10.67
C ALA A 68 -16.66 0.27 9.86
N ILE A 69 -16.96 -0.73 9.03
CA ILE A 69 -18.22 -0.79 8.29
C ILE A 69 -19.35 -1.19 9.25
N PRO A 70 -20.38 -0.34 9.43
CA PRO A 70 -21.49 -0.66 10.32
C PRO A 70 -22.17 -1.99 9.95
N GLY A 71 -22.36 -2.88 10.94
CA GLY A 71 -23.02 -4.18 10.74
C GLY A 71 -22.12 -5.31 10.22
N MET A 72 -20.82 -5.06 10.07
CA MET A 72 -19.91 -6.02 9.44
C MET A 72 -19.28 -7.03 10.41
N SER A 73 -19.34 -6.75 11.72
CA SER A 73 -18.86 -7.65 12.79
C SER A 73 -19.54 -9.03 12.75
N GLU A 74 -20.83 -9.10 12.43
CA GLU A 74 -21.56 -10.36 12.31
C GLU A 74 -21.17 -11.18 11.08
N VAL A 75 -20.81 -10.52 9.98
CA VAL A 75 -20.34 -11.22 8.77
C VAL A 75 -18.92 -11.75 8.98
N LEU A 76 -18.08 -11.01 9.70
CA LEU A 76 -16.75 -11.50 10.08
C LEU A 76 -16.86 -12.69 11.04
N ALA A 77 -17.78 -12.61 12.01
CA ALA A 77 -18.03 -13.68 12.98
C ALA A 77 -18.66 -14.93 12.33
N SER A 78 -19.50 -14.78 11.31
CA SER A 78 -20.08 -15.91 10.57
C SER A 78 -19.15 -16.50 9.51
N ALA A 79 -18.15 -15.74 9.06
CA ALA A 79 -17.03 -16.24 8.28
C ALA A 79 -15.96 -16.89 9.18
N GLU A 80 -16.35 -17.84 10.05
CA GLU A 80 -15.40 -18.62 10.86
C GLU A 80 -14.38 -19.32 9.93
N GLY A 81 -13.11 -18.91 10.03
CA GLY A 81 -12.04 -19.41 9.15
C GLY A 81 -11.92 -18.69 7.80
N GLY A 82 -12.64 -17.58 7.62
CA GLY A 82 -12.60 -16.78 6.39
C GLY A 82 -11.20 -16.21 6.14
N ALA A 83 -10.60 -16.58 5.01
CA ALA A 83 -9.29 -16.07 4.65
C ALA A 83 -9.47 -14.71 3.97
N LEU A 84 -8.96 -13.66 4.61
CA LEU A 84 -8.90 -12.35 3.98
C LEU A 84 -7.72 -12.31 3.02
N SER A 85 -8.03 -12.03 1.75
CA SER A 85 -7.04 -11.93 0.69
C SER A 85 -7.02 -10.53 0.12
N THR A 86 -5.81 -10.05 -0.12
CA THR A 86 -5.57 -8.77 -0.78
C THR A 86 -5.17 -9.05 -2.21
N VAL A 87 -5.81 -8.38 -3.16
CA VAL A 87 -5.52 -8.52 -4.60
C VAL A 87 -5.31 -7.14 -5.20
N VAL A 88 -4.32 -7.00 -6.06
CA VAL A 88 -4.20 -5.82 -6.93
C VAL A 88 -4.92 -6.12 -8.23
N VAL A 89 -5.85 -5.25 -8.62
CA VAL A 89 -6.64 -5.36 -9.85
C VAL A 89 -6.17 -4.31 -10.84
N ASP A 90 -5.93 -4.74 -12.08
CA ASP A 90 -5.77 -3.86 -13.23
C ASP A 90 -7.16 -3.46 -13.73
N LEU A 91 -7.52 -2.20 -13.53
CA LEU A 91 -8.80 -1.61 -13.90
C LEU A 91 -8.97 -1.46 -15.42
N THR A 92 -7.88 -1.45 -16.19
CA THR A 92 -7.94 -1.37 -17.66
C THR A 92 -8.35 -2.70 -18.28
N LYS A 93 -7.95 -3.81 -17.64
CA LYS A 93 -8.27 -5.18 -18.08
C LYS A 93 -9.40 -5.82 -17.29
N ALA A 94 -9.82 -5.20 -16.19
CA ALA A 94 -10.74 -5.75 -15.20
C ALA A 94 -10.31 -7.14 -14.69
N ALA A 95 -9.01 -7.29 -14.40
CA ALA A 95 -8.42 -8.58 -14.00
C ALA A 95 -7.37 -8.39 -12.90
N ALA A 96 -7.04 -9.47 -12.19
CA ALA A 96 -5.94 -9.46 -11.22
C ALA A 96 -4.62 -9.12 -11.92
N SER A 97 -3.80 -8.29 -11.27
CA SER A 97 -2.45 -7.95 -11.69
C SER A 97 -1.44 -8.89 -11.05
N ASP A 98 -0.28 -9.04 -11.69
CA ASP A 98 0.87 -9.76 -11.14
C ASP A 98 1.63 -8.93 -10.08
N ILE A 99 1.26 -7.67 -9.89
CA ILE A 99 1.87 -6.77 -8.92
C ILE A 99 1.43 -7.16 -7.51
N ALA A 100 2.40 -7.43 -6.63
CA ALA A 100 2.11 -7.69 -5.24
C ALA A 100 1.60 -6.40 -4.54
N PRO A 101 0.68 -6.49 -3.56
CA PRO A 101 0.15 -5.32 -2.87
C PRO A 101 1.22 -4.40 -2.23
N VAL A 102 2.37 -4.97 -1.85
CA VAL A 102 3.49 -4.22 -1.28
C VAL A 102 4.21 -3.33 -2.30
N ASP A 103 4.16 -3.70 -3.58
CA ASP A 103 4.81 -2.98 -4.68
C ASP A 103 3.86 -1.99 -5.36
N LEU A 104 2.57 -2.02 -5.03
CA LEU A 104 1.57 -1.10 -5.58
C LEU A 104 1.94 0.39 -5.41
N PRO A 105 2.40 0.86 -4.24
CA PRO A 105 2.77 2.28 -4.10
C PRO A 105 3.87 2.68 -5.08
N THR A 106 4.89 1.83 -5.26
CA THR A 106 5.97 2.05 -6.22
C THR A 106 5.47 1.99 -7.66
N ALA A 107 4.54 1.09 -7.98
CA ALA A 107 3.93 1.05 -9.31
C ALA A 107 3.15 2.35 -9.62
N LEU A 108 2.45 2.92 -8.63
CA LEU A 108 1.67 4.14 -8.81
C LEU A 108 2.53 5.43 -8.86
N GLU A 109 3.83 5.36 -8.58
CA GLU A 109 4.77 6.46 -8.84
C GLU A 109 5.05 6.66 -10.33
N ASP A 110 4.84 5.63 -11.17
CA ASP A 110 5.01 5.73 -12.62
C ASP A 110 3.76 6.34 -13.27
N PRO A 111 3.87 7.50 -13.94
CA PRO A 111 2.76 8.13 -14.66
C PRO A 111 2.13 7.24 -15.75
N ALA A 112 2.83 6.22 -16.23
CA ALA A 112 2.31 5.27 -17.21
C ALA A 112 1.19 4.37 -16.64
N ASN A 113 1.09 4.23 -15.31
CA ASN A 113 0.05 3.47 -14.64
C ASN A 113 -1.18 4.33 -14.27
N TRP A 114 -1.36 5.45 -14.98
CA TRP A 114 -2.47 6.38 -14.79
C TRP A 114 -3.17 6.66 -16.12
N THR A 115 -4.48 6.50 -16.12
CA THR A 115 -5.33 6.85 -17.26
C THR A 115 -5.98 8.21 -17.03
N GLY A 116 -5.81 9.13 -17.98
CA GLY A 116 -6.60 10.36 -18.06
C GLY A 116 -8.02 10.08 -18.53
N LEU A 117 -9.02 10.65 -17.84
CA LEU A 117 -10.43 10.44 -18.15
C LEU A 117 -10.94 11.52 -19.10
N THR A 118 -11.81 11.13 -20.05
CA THR A 118 -12.57 12.13 -20.83
C THR A 118 -13.69 12.72 -19.98
N THR A 119 -14.27 13.84 -20.41
CA THR A 119 -15.40 14.48 -19.72
C THR A 119 -16.58 13.53 -19.49
N GLU A 120 -16.84 12.62 -20.44
CA GLU A 120 -17.93 11.64 -20.32
C GLU A 120 -17.61 10.51 -19.33
N GLN A 121 -16.32 10.20 -19.14
CA GLN A 121 -15.86 9.17 -18.22
C GLN A 121 -15.68 9.71 -16.80
N ASP A 122 -15.39 11.00 -16.68
CA ASP A 122 -15.07 11.66 -15.42
C ASP A 122 -16.31 12.10 -14.63
N LEU A 123 -17.18 11.13 -14.33
CA LEU A 123 -18.40 11.36 -13.56
C LEU A 123 -18.13 11.82 -12.12
N ALA A 124 -16.96 11.48 -11.58
CA ALA A 124 -16.54 11.78 -10.22
C ALA A 124 -15.62 13.02 -10.12
N SER A 125 -15.38 13.71 -11.24
CA SER A 125 -14.50 14.89 -11.34
C SER A 125 -13.07 14.66 -10.81
N ILE A 126 -12.53 13.46 -11.00
CA ILE A 126 -11.20 13.04 -10.54
C ILE A 126 -10.11 13.32 -11.57
N GLY A 127 -10.46 13.58 -12.83
CA GLY A 127 -9.56 13.89 -13.95
C GLY A 127 -8.67 12.73 -14.42
N THR A 128 -8.04 12.02 -13.49
CA THR A 128 -7.19 10.85 -13.75
C THR A 128 -7.53 9.73 -12.78
N ARG A 129 -7.33 8.49 -13.23
CA ARG A 129 -7.56 7.28 -12.44
C ARG A 129 -6.32 6.39 -12.50
N PRO A 130 -5.86 5.81 -11.38
CA PRO A 130 -4.81 4.80 -11.41
C PRO A 130 -5.33 3.56 -12.15
N ASP A 131 -4.45 2.91 -12.89
CA ASP A 131 -4.78 1.68 -13.61
C ASP A 131 -4.77 0.47 -12.68
N LEU A 132 -4.15 0.60 -11.51
CA LEU A 132 -4.02 -0.46 -10.51
C LEU A 132 -4.72 -0.05 -9.22
N ALA A 133 -5.56 -0.93 -8.67
CA ALA A 133 -6.26 -0.73 -7.42
C ALA A 133 -6.13 -1.95 -6.50
N GLN A 134 -5.87 -1.70 -5.22
CA GLN A 134 -5.89 -2.74 -4.20
C GLN A 134 -7.32 -2.97 -3.73
N VAL A 135 -7.78 -4.22 -3.81
CA VAL A 135 -9.09 -4.67 -3.33
C VAL A 135 -8.93 -5.80 -2.33
N PHE A 136 -9.94 -6.01 -1.50
CA PHE A 136 -9.92 -7.05 -0.48
C PHE A 136 -11.08 -8.01 -0.68
N PHE A 137 -10.80 -9.30 -0.56
CA PHE A 137 -11.82 -10.34 -0.61
C PHE A 137 -11.79 -11.16 0.67
N LEU A 138 -12.96 -11.31 1.29
CA LEU A 138 -13.19 -12.32 2.31
C LEU A 138 -13.74 -13.56 1.64
N ARG A 139 -13.05 -14.70 1.78
CA ARG A 139 -13.50 -15.98 1.25
C ARG A 139 -13.87 -16.94 2.36
N THR A 140 -14.99 -17.63 2.18
CA THR A 140 -15.40 -18.76 3.03
C THR A 140 -15.30 -20.02 2.18
N GLY A 141 -14.22 -20.79 2.35
CA GLY A 141 -13.85 -21.83 1.40
C GLY A 141 -13.41 -21.25 0.06
N ASP A 142 -14.00 -21.72 -1.03
CA ASP A 142 -13.70 -21.24 -2.40
C ASP A 142 -14.62 -20.08 -2.85
N GLU A 143 -15.64 -19.74 -2.08
CA GLU A 143 -16.60 -18.69 -2.43
C GLU A 143 -16.18 -17.33 -1.85
N ILE A 144 -16.36 -16.28 -2.66
CA ILE A 144 -16.19 -14.90 -2.19
C ILE A 144 -17.44 -14.51 -1.39
N SER A 145 -17.29 -14.30 -0.10
CA SER A 145 -18.38 -13.85 0.78
C SER A 145 -18.51 -12.33 0.79
N LEU A 146 -17.37 -11.62 0.68
CA LEU A 146 -17.31 -10.17 0.69
C LEU A 146 -16.22 -9.66 -0.26
N ALA A 147 -16.50 -8.57 -0.97
CA ALA A 147 -15.50 -7.78 -1.69
C ALA A 147 -15.50 -6.34 -1.16
N VAL A 148 -14.36 -5.85 -0.71
CA VAL A 148 -14.18 -4.47 -0.26
C VAL A 148 -13.37 -3.73 -1.30
N LEU A 149 -13.97 -2.66 -1.85
CA LEU A 149 -13.40 -1.86 -2.92
C LEU A 149 -13.18 -0.42 -2.44
N PRO A 150 -12.00 0.17 -2.69
CA PRO A 150 -11.81 1.60 -2.50
C PRO A 150 -12.56 2.36 -3.59
N ILE A 151 -13.25 3.43 -3.20
CA ILE A 151 -13.89 4.38 -4.09
C ILE A 151 -13.51 5.79 -3.67
N TYR A 152 -13.43 6.70 -4.63
CA TYR A 152 -13.18 8.10 -4.34
C TYR A 152 -13.81 8.98 -5.42
N GLY A 153 -14.07 10.23 -5.05
CA GLY A 153 -14.64 11.24 -5.93
C GLY A 153 -14.46 12.63 -5.35
N VAL A 154 -14.65 13.67 -6.16
CA VAL A 154 -14.50 15.06 -5.71
C VAL A 154 -15.85 15.60 -5.25
N GLY A 155 -15.90 15.99 -3.98
CA GLY A 155 -16.99 16.76 -3.38
C GLY A 155 -16.87 18.26 -3.63
N HIS A 156 -17.52 19.07 -2.79
CA HIS A 156 -17.43 20.52 -2.90
C HIS A 156 -16.13 21.06 -2.28
N GLY A 157 -15.74 20.54 -1.12
CA GLY A 157 -14.53 20.93 -0.40
C GLY A 157 -13.26 20.24 -0.91
N GLY A 158 -13.37 19.06 -1.49
CA GLY A 158 -12.23 18.32 -2.04
C GLY A 158 -12.52 16.83 -2.26
N VAL A 159 -11.45 16.02 -2.32
CA VAL A 159 -11.58 14.57 -2.52
C VAL A 159 -12.23 13.91 -1.30
N ILE A 160 -13.18 13.03 -1.57
CA ILE A 160 -13.80 12.12 -0.61
C ILE A 160 -13.32 10.71 -0.97
N GLU A 161 -12.74 10.02 0.00
CA GLU A 161 -12.33 8.63 -0.09
C GLU A 161 -13.23 7.78 0.79
N ALA A 162 -13.66 6.63 0.27
CA ALA A 162 -14.49 5.68 0.98
C ALA A 162 -14.14 4.25 0.59
N MET A 163 -14.58 3.30 1.41
CA MET A 163 -14.57 1.88 1.11
C MET A 163 -16.00 1.38 1.05
N ILE A 164 -16.32 0.63 0.01
CA ILE A 164 -17.61 -0.06 -0.13
C ILE A 164 -17.39 -1.55 -0.05
N ALA A 165 -18.16 -2.22 0.80
CA ALA A 165 -18.21 -3.67 0.89
C ALA A 165 -19.42 -4.19 0.14
N LEU A 166 -19.21 -5.15 -0.74
CA LEU A 166 -20.23 -5.88 -1.49
C LEU A 166 -20.29 -7.32 -1.01
N ARG A 167 -21.48 -7.92 -1.04
CA ARG A 167 -21.67 -9.35 -0.80
C ARG A 167 -21.12 -10.17 -1.97
N GLY A 168 -21.08 -11.48 -1.80
CA GLY A 168 -20.60 -12.44 -2.82
C GLY A 168 -21.29 -12.34 -4.18
N ASP A 169 -22.48 -11.74 -4.25
CA ASP A 169 -23.21 -11.46 -5.49
C ASP A 169 -22.64 -10.28 -6.30
N MET A 170 -21.66 -9.55 -5.77
CA MET A 170 -21.05 -8.35 -6.37
C MET A 170 -22.06 -7.26 -6.74
N ASN A 171 -23.24 -7.25 -6.10
CA ASN A 171 -24.30 -6.28 -6.36
C ASN A 171 -24.90 -5.70 -5.09
N THR A 172 -25.10 -6.52 -4.05
CA THR A 172 -25.68 -6.06 -2.79
C THR A 172 -24.60 -5.44 -1.92
N VAL A 173 -24.82 -4.19 -1.51
CA VAL A 173 -23.95 -3.47 -0.58
C VAL A 173 -24.08 -4.09 0.81
N ALA A 174 -22.98 -4.62 1.33
CA ALA A 174 -22.87 -5.05 2.72
C ALA A 174 -22.70 -3.84 3.65
N GLY A 175 -21.99 -2.81 3.21
CA GLY A 175 -21.89 -1.52 3.88
C GLY A 175 -20.89 -0.59 3.22
N LEU A 176 -20.76 0.62 3.77
CA LEU A 176 -19.87 1.66 3.26
C LEU A 176 -19.26 2.41 4.45
N THR A 177 -18.01 2.82 4.32
CA THR A 177 -17.36 3.73 5.28
C THR A 177 -16.58 4.81 4.54
N VAL A 178 -16.70 6.06 5.00
CA VAL A 178 -15.85 7.16 4.53
C VAL A 178 -14.52 7.10 5.28
N THR A 179 -13.41 7.13 4.56
CA THR A 179 -12.05 7.00 5.14
C THR A 179 -11.32 8.32 5.21
N ALA A 180 -11.60 9.26 4.31
CA ALA A 180 -11.03 10.61 4.32
C ALA A 180 -11.94 11.59 3.57
N GLN A 181 -12.04 12.82 4.07
CA GLN A 181 -12.74 13.93 3.42
C GLN A 181 -12.29 15.28 4.00
N VAL A 182 -12.59 16.37 3.30
CA VAL A 182 -12.25 17.76 3.71
C VAL A 182 -13.43 18.73 3.57
N GLU A 183 -14.65 18.20 3.60
CA GLU A 183 -15.90 18.97 3.57
C GLU A 183 -16.14 19.76 4.85
N THR A 184 -17.02 20.76 4.76
CA THR A 184 -17.39 21.60 5.89
C THR A 184 -18.10 20.79 6.99
N PRO A 185 -17.64 20.85 8.26
CA PRO A 185 -18.31 20.24 9.39
C PRO A 185 -19.77 20.67 9.53
N GLY A 186 -20.67 19.71 9.77
CA GLY A 186 -22.11 19.96 9.91
C GLY A 186 -22.89 20.14 8.59
N LEU A 187 -22.20 20.12 7.44
CA LEU A 187 -22.82 20.13 6.11
C LEU A 187 -22.41 18.89 5.32
N GLY A 188 -21.28 18.94 4.60
CA GLY A 188 -20.80 17.84 3.77
C GLY A 188 -20.12 16.73 4.59
N ALA A 189 -19.46 17.07 5.71
CA ALA A 189 -18.81 16.09 6.58
C ALA A 189 -19.81 15.12 7.27
N ARG A 190 -21.12 15.37 7.13
CA ARG A 190 -22.18 14.49 7.65
C ARG A 190 -22.18 13.09 7.02
N ILE A 191 -21.45 12.89 5.92
CA ILE A 191 -21.18 11.57 5.33
C ILE A 191 -20.37 10.64 6.26
N GLU A 192 -19.74 11.19 7.31
CA GLU A 192 -19.09 10.40 8.37
C GLU A 192 -20.08 9.91 9.44
N GLU A 193 -21.33 10.40 9.46
CA GLU A 193 -22.31 10.01 10.48
C GLU A 193 -22.65 8.51 10.35
N PRO A 194 -22.58 7.72 11.44
CA PRO A 194 -22.85 6.29 11.39
C PRO A 194 -24.23 5.93 10.84
N ALA A 195 -25.24 6.75 11.15
CA ALA A 195 -26.59 6.56 10.65
C ALA A 195 -26.69 6.73 9.12
N TRP A 196 -25.92 7.66 8.55
CA TRP A 196 -25.87 7.87 7.11
C TRP A 196 -25.15 6.71 6.42
N GLN A 197 -23.99 6.28 6.93
CA GLN A 197 -23.24 5.14 6.37
C GLN A 197 -24.01 3.82 6.46
N ALA A 198 -24.68 3.56 7.59
CA ALA A 198 -25.52 2.39 7.78
C ALA A 198 -26.71 2.32 6.80
N SER A 199 -27.14 3.46 6.25
CA SER A 199 -28.24 3.51 5.27
C SER A 199 -27.90 2.83 3.94
N PHE A 200 -26.62 2.55 3.67
CA PHE A 200 -26.18 1.89 2.44
C PHE A 200 -26.30 0.37 2.49
N ALA A 201 -26.30 -0.24 3.68
CA ALA A 201 -26.39 -1.68 3.83
C ALA A 201 -27.72 -2.21 3.23
N GLY A 202 -27.62 -3.23 2.39
CA GLY A 202 -28.75 -3.87 1.71
C GLY A 202 -29.21 -3.21 0.41
N LYS A 203 -28.60 -2.09 -0.03
CA LYS A 203 -28.90 -1.50 -1.34
C LYS A 203 -28.23 -2.30 -2.48
N SER A 204 -28.83 -2.29 -3.65
CA SER A 204 -28.25 -2.84 -4.88
C SER A 204 -27.49 -1.76 -5.66
N LEU A 205 -26.37 -2.12 -6.28
CA LEU A 205 -25.60 -1.22 -7.14
C LEU A 205 -26.22 -1.02 -8.52
N ARG A 206 -26.88 -2.06 -9.03
CA ARG A 206 -27.50 -2.08 -10.35
C ARG A 206 -29.00 -2.33 -10.22
N ASP A 207 -29.75 -1.69 -11.10
CA ASP A 207 -31.13 -2.08 -11.38
C ASP A 207 -31.11 -3.39 -12.19
N ASP A 208 -32.14 -4.23 -12.02
CA ASP A 208 -32.34 -5.49 -12.76
C ASP A 208 -32.62 -5.27 -14.26
#